data_AF-B0JK98-F1
#
_entry.id   AF-B0JK98-F1
#
_cell.length_a   1.000
_cell.length_b   1.000
_cell.length_c   1.000
_cell.angle_alpha   90.00
_cell.angle_beta   90.00
_cell.angle_gamma   90.00
#
_symmetry.space_group_name_H-M   'P 1'
#
loop_
_entity.id
_entity.type
_entity.pdbx_description
1 polymer ?
#
loop_
_entity_poly.entity_id
_entity_poly.type
_entity_poly.pdbx_seq_one_letter_code
_entity_poly.pdbx_strand_id
1 'polypeptide(L)'
;MIIDVPTGDDFKSAGIDFLNLAWDTLISLSTKLKDAEYFYNVYYSDENEEVIDQLSSEQYWKQAQRPLSTALSLIQQGTEFLLKGHIATVSPYLLISGDPSNYPSKSHERNIRFSEFKTIDAQDLVKVYNTVSTGRLPDNFRQRFEDLRSKRNIIMHTVDPELYIKTKDLFVEILEICHYLIEPNSWIKIRGQFIQNEPESVLYSSETRELYNWLALEINLVIDLLTPSENNKYFNFNKKTRRYFCPSCYSGFREDYEDEQIPRLAQLIPNEPTSNTIYCLVCNESYEVLREDCTAEDCLGNVIDPDDGTCLTCGSDNFRD
;
A
#
# COMPACT_ATOMS: atom_id res chain seq x y z
N MET A 1 18.08 1.40 37.37
CA MET A 1 16.86 0.85 36.72
C MET A 1 16.89 1.20 35.25
N ILE A 2 16.35 0.35 34.36
CA ILE A 2 16.16 0.74 32.96
C ILE A 2 14.87 1.57 32.87
N ILE A 3 14.96 2.77 32.30
CA ILE A 3 13.86 3.72 32.15
C ILE A 3 13.58 4.00 30.67
N ASP A 4 12.46 4.66 30.38
CA ASP A 4 12.04 5.02 29.01
C ASP A 4 11.98 3.79 28.08
N VAL A 5 11.41 2.69 28.59
CA VAL A 5 11.32 1.41 27.87
C VAL A 5 10.21 1.50 26.83
N PRO A 6 10.51 1.33 25.53
CA PRO A 6 9.49 1.38 24.48
C PRO A 6 8.55 0.19 24.58
N THR A 7 7.29 0.42 24.22
CA THR A 7 6.26 -0.61 24.10
C THR A 7 6.30 -1.25 22.71
N GLY A 8 5.61 -2.38 22.57
CA GLY A 8 5.42 -3.01 21.25
C GLY A 8 4.71 -2.09 20.26
N ASP A 9 3.76 -1.28 20.72
CA ASP A 9 2.96 -0.39 19.89
C ASP A 9 3.75 0.84 19.42
N ASP A 10 4.69 1.35 20.23
CA ASP A 10 5.60 2.42 19.81
C ASP A 10 6.40 2.02 18.57
N PHE A 11 6.94 0.79 18.59
CA PHE A 11 7.68 0.25 17.45
C PHE A 11 6.77 -0.05 16.26
N LYS A 12 5.58 -0.63 16.48
CA LYS A 12 4.65 -0.95 15.37
C LYS A 12 4.17 0.31 14.66
N SER A 13 3.82 1.35 15.41
CA SER A 13 3.34 2.62 14.86
C SER A 13 4.41 3.25 13.96
N ALA A 14 5.64 3.41 14.47
CA ALA A 14 6.75 3.91 13.66
C ALA A 14 7.08 3.00 12.47
N GLY A 15 6.94 1.68 12.62
CA GLY A 15 7.10 0.73 11.53
C GLY A 15 6.10 0.93 10.40
N ILE A 16 4.83 1.14 10.74
CA ILE A 16 3.73 1.44 9.80
C ILE A 16 3.98 2.79 9.11
N ASP A 17 4.44 3.81 9.83
CA ASP A 17 4.74 5.12 9.25
C ASP A 17 5.84 5.02 8.19
N PHE A 18 6.92 4.28 8.45
CA PHE A 18 7.97 4.05 7.44
C PHE A 18 7.45 3.35 6.19
N LEU A 19 6.54 2.37 6.33
CA LEU A 19 5.93 1.71 5.18
C LEU A 19 5.04 2.67 4.36
N ASN A 20 4.28 3.54 5.03
CA ASN A 20 3.45 4.53 4.36
C ASN A 20 4.31 5.57 3.61
N LEU A 21 5.37 6.10 4.24
CA LEU A 21 6.28 7.03 3.57
C LEU A 21 6.98 6.42 2.35
N ALA A 22 7.30 5.12 2.42
CA ALA A 22 7.79 4.39 1.25
C ALA A 22 6.70 4.31 0.17
N TRP A 23 5.47 3.95 0.56
CA TRP A 23 4.32 3.88 -0.34
C TRP A 23 4.03 5.21 -1.04
N ASP A 24 4.03 6.34 -0.32
CA ASP A 24 3.91 7.70 -0.87
C ASP A 24 4.91 7.95 -1.99
N THR A 25 6.16 7.57 -1.75
CA THR A 25 7.24 7.72 -2.73
C THR A 25 6.94 6.90 -3.99
N LEU A 26 6.47 5.65 -3.83
CA LEU A 26 6.14 4.77 -4.96
C LEU A 26 4.92 5.29 -5.74
N ILE A 27 3.85 5.67 -5.05
CA ILE A 27 2.64 6.25 -5.65
C ILE A 27 2.95 7.54 -6.39
N SER A 28 3.72 8.45 -5.78
CA SER A 28 4.09 9.72 -6.41
C SER A 28 4.86 9.49 -7.70
N LEU A 29 5.82 8.56 -7.71
CA LEU A 29 6.58 8.23 -8.91
C LEU A 29 5.71 7.56 -9.98
N SER A 30 4.86 6.62 -9.60
CA SER A 30 4.00 5.90 -10.54
C SER A 30 2.92 6.79 -11.16
N THR A 31 2.31 7.66 -10.36
CA THR A 31 1.24 8.56 -10.81
C THR A 31 1.79 9.61 -11.77
N LYS A 32 2.95 10.22 -11.46
CA LYS A 32 3.61 11.17 -12.38
C LYS A 32 3.88 10.60 -13.77
N LEU A 33 4.34 9.35 -13.83
CA LEU A 33 4.56 8.69 -15.12
C LEU A 33 3.23 8.42 -15.83
N LYS A 34 2.23 7.90 -15.12
CA LYS A 34 0.91 7.62 -15.68
C LYS A 34 0.22 8.88 -16.22
N ASP A 35 0.31 9.99 -15.50
CA ASP A 35 -0.26 11.27 -15.92
C ASP A 35 0.47 11.82 -17.15
N ALA A 36 1.81 11.69 -17.20
CA ALA A 36 2.59 12.06 -18.38
C ALA A 36 2.24 11.19 -19.60
N GLU A 37 2.06 9.88 -19.41
CA GLU A 37 1.62 8.95 -20.47
C GLU A 37 0.21 9.31 -20.96
N TYR A 38 -0.71 9.63 -20.05
CA TYR A 38 -2.06 10.07 -20.41
C TYR A 38 -2.03 11.38 -21.21
N PHE A 39 -1.33 12.40 -20.71
CA PHE A 39 -1.18 13.68 -21.41
C PHE A 39 -0.55 13.49 -22.80
N TYR A 40 0.48 12.65 -22.89
CA TYR A 40 1.12 12.35 -24.17
C TYR A 40 0.13 11.73 -25.16
N ASN A 41 -0.64 10.74 -24.73
CA ASN A 41 -1.60 10.04 -25.57
C ASN A 41 -2.80 10.91 -25.97
N VAL A 42 -3.23 11.87 -25.15
CA VAL A 42 -4.37 12.74 -25.45
C VAL A 42 -3.97 13.86 -26.41
N TYR A 43 -2.80 14.48 -26.23
CA TYR A 43 -2.42 15.70 -26.96
C TYR A 43 -1.49 15.47 -28.15
N TYR A 44 -0.85 14.31 -28.25
CA TYR A 44 0.19 14.05 -29.25
C TYR A 44 0.02 12.73 -30.01
N SER A 45 -1.13 12.03 -29.88
CA SER A 45 -1.39 10.80 -30.64
C SER A 45 -1.66 11.03 -32.13
N ASP A 46 -2.07 12.24 -32.52
CA ASP A 46 -2.37 12.59 -33.90
C ASP A 46 -1.60 13.85 -34.35
N GLU A 47 -0.78 13.66 -35.40
CA GLU A 47 -0.21 14.68 -36.28
C GLU A 47 0.75 15.73 -35.65
N ASN A 48 2.04 15.40 -35.58
CA ASN A 48 3.14 16.23 -36.11
C ASN A 48 4.51 15.52 -35.91
N GLU A 49 5.15 15.14 -37.02
CA GLU A 49 6.40 14.36 -37.10
C GLU A 49 7.69 15.14 -36.74
N GLU A 50 7.62 16.39 -36.28
CA GLU A 50 8.82 17.17 -35.95
C GLU A 50 9.15 17.16 -34.44
N VAL A 51 9.92 16.12 -34.06
CA VAL A 51 10.77 16.01 -32.86
C VAL A 51 10.08 16.43 -31.55
N ILE A 52 9.18 15.58 -31.07
CA ILE A 52 8.83 15.54 -29.65
C ILE A 52 9.75 14.48 -29.02
N ASP A 53 10.51 14.84 -27.98
CA ASP A 53 11.25 13.87 -27.18
C ASP A 53 10.28 12.76 -26.75
N GLN A 54 10.45 11.56 -27.30
CA GLN A 54 9.59 10.43 -26.97
C GLN A 54 9.65 10.20 -25.46
N LEU A 55 8.48 10.16 -24.81
CA LEU A 55 8.38 9.82 -23.39
C LEU A 55 9.02 8.45 -23.16
N SER A 56 10.20 8.44 -22.53
CA SER A 56 10.92 7.20 -22.25
C SER A 56 10.67 6.76 -20.80
N SER A 57 9.72 5.85 -20.63
CA SER A 57 9.45 5.19 -19.34
C SER A 57 10.72 4.56 -18.74
N GLU A 58 11.59 3.99 -19.58
CA GLU A 58 12.87 3.41 -19.15
C GLU A 58 13.82 4.47 -18.57
N GLN A 59 14.00 5.61 -19.27
CA GLN A 59 14.84 6.69 -18.77
C GLN A 59 14.28 7.30 -17.48
N TYR A 60 12.95 7.43 -17.38
CA TYR A 60 12.29 7.86 -16.15
C TYR A 60 12.65 6.96 -14.98
N TRP A 61 12.45 5.64 -15.10
CA TRP A 61 12.75 4.69 -14.03
C TRP A 61 14.23 4.58 -13.69
N LYS A 62 15.11 4.81 -14.69
CA LYS A 62 16.55 4.92 -14.45
C LYS A 62 16.91 6.14 -13.60
N GLN A 63 16.24 7.29 -13.83
CA GLN A 63 16.43 8.49 -13.01
C GLN A 63 15.76 8.37 -11.63
N ALA A 64 14.69 7.59 -11.52
CA ALA A 64 13.96 7.33 -10.29
C ALA A 64 14.67 6.35 -9.32
N GLN A 65 15.84 5.78 -9.67
CA GLN A 65 16.52 4.81 -8.79
C GLN A 65 16.91 5.38 -7.42
N ARG A 66 17.21 6.68 -7.32
CA ARG A 66 17.53 7.32 -6.04
C ARG A 66 16.32 7.39 -5.08
N PRO A 67 15.16 7.92 -5.47
CA PRO A 67 13.98 7.86 -4.61
C PRO A 67 13.52 6.40 -4.35
N LEU A 68 13.64 5.49 -5.32
CA LEU A 68 13.35 4.06 -5.09
C LEU A 68 14.27 3.42 -4.04
N SER A 69 15.56 3.78 -4.03
CA SER A 69 16.52 3.33 -3.01
C SER A 69 16.17 3.86 -1.62
N THR A 70 15.62 5.08 -1.55
CA THR A 70 15.13 5.67 -0.30
C THR A 70 13.90 4.91 0.20
N ALA A 71 12.93 4.62 -0.69
CA ALA A 71 11.76 3.81 -0.38
C ALA A 71 12.15 2.40 0.09
N LEU A 72 13.10 1.73 -0.56
CA LEU A 72 13.62 0.43 -0.11
C LEU A 72 14.18 0.49 1.32
N SER A 73 14.92 1.57 1.63
CA SER A 73 15.51 1.76 2.96
C SER A 73 14.44 1.97 4.03
N LEU A 74 13.39 2.73 3.72
CA LEU A 74 12.21 2.90 4.58
C LEU A 74 11.46 1.59 4.79
N ILE A 75 11.25 0.79 3.74
CA ILE A 75 10.62 -0.54 3.81
C ILE A 75 11.41 -1.45 4.77
N GLN A 76 12.74 -1.49 4.61
CA GLN A 76 13.61 -2.27 5.47
C GLN A 76 13.54 -1.80 6.93
N GLN A 77 13.58 -0.49 7.15
CA GLN A 77 13.50 0.09 8.49
C GLN A 77 12.14 -0.18 9.15
N GLY A 78 11.04 -0.05 8.40
CA GLY A 78 9.68 -0.36 8.83
C GLY A 78 9.54 -1.83 9.22
N THR A 79 10.11 -2.74 8.43
CA THR A 79 10.12 -4.19 8.73
C THR A 79 10.85 -4.49 10.03
N GLU A 80 12.02 -3.88 10.27
CA GLU A 80 12.73 -4.06 11.53
C GLU A 80 11.91 -3.59 12.74
N PHE A 81 11.27 -2.43 12.62
CA PHE A 81 10.45 -1.86 13.67
C PHE A 81 9.24 -2.73 13.98
N LEU A 82 8.56 -3.25 12.96
CA LEU A 82 7.46 -4.20 13.15
C LEU A 82 7.92 -5.48 13.87
N LEU A 83 9.03 -6.08 13.45
CA LEU A 83 9.61 -7.25 14.12
C LEU A 83 9.96 -6.95 15.59
N LYS A 84 10.61 -5.79 15.84
CA LYS A 84 10.93 -5.31 17.19
C LYS A 84 9.68 -5.11 18.03
N GLY A 85 8.61 -4.56 17.46
CA GLY A 85 7.34 -4.33 18.16
C GLY A 85 6.66 -5.63 18.60
N HIS A 86 6.70 -6.66 17.77
CA HIS A 86 6.21 -7.99 18.16
C HIS A 86 7.05 -8.61 19.28
N ILE A 87 8.38 -8.54 19.19
CA ILE A 87 9.27 -9.03 20.25
C ILE A 87 9.05 -8.25 21.55
N ALA A 88 8.93 -6.93 21.47
CA ALA A 88 8.69 -6.05 22.61
C ALA A 88 7.32 -6.24 23.25
N THR A 89 6.32 -6.72 22.49
CA THR A 89 5.01 -7.12 23.04
C THR A 89 5.17 -8.28 24.05
N VAL A 90 6.11 -9.19 23.80
CA VAL A 90 6.46 -10.26 24.75
C VAL A 90 7.32 -9.70 25.88
N SER A 91 8.44 -9.05 25.52
CA SER A 91 9.28 -8.32 26.47
C SER A 91 10.24 -7.40 25.71
N PRO A 92 10.24 -6.07 25.98
CA PRO A 92 11.16 -5.14 25.32
C PRO A 92 12.63 -5.43 25.66
N TYR A 93 12.90 -6.07 26.81
CA TYR A 93 14.27 -6.42 27.20
C TYR A 93 14.90 -7.52 26.32
N LEU A 94 14.11 -8.28 25.56
CA LEU A 94 14.62 -9.23 24.56
C LEU A 94 15.31 -8.54 23.38
N LEU A 95 15.08 -7.23 23.21
CA LEU A 95 15.76 -6.42 22.20
C LEU A 95 17.14 -5.93 22.65
N ILE A 96 17.50 -6.04 23.94
CA ILE A 96 18.84 -5.69 24.44
C ILE A 96 19.80 -6.81 24.05
N SER A 97 20.91 -6.45 23.42
CA SER A 97 21.96 -7.38 23.01
C SER A 97 23.16 -7.34 23.96
N GLY A 98 23.89 -8.45 23.98
CA GLY A 98 25.15 -8.60 24.71
C GLY A 98 24.98 -8.94 26.18
N ASP A 99 26.07 -9.44 26.76
CA ASP A 99 26.16 -9.76 28.18
C ASP A 99 26.20 -8.49 29.06
N PRO A 100 25.89 -8.57 30.36
CA PRO A 100 25.94 -7.42 31.28
C PRO A 100 27.26 -6.63 31.29
N SER A 101 28.38 -7.26 30.86
CA SER A 101 29.68 -6.59 30.68
C SER A 101 29.68 -5.53 29.58
N ASN A 102 28.74 -5.60 28.62
CA ASN A 102 28.61 -4.67 27.49
C ASN A 102 27.54 -3.59 27.73
N TYR A 103 26.91 -3.57 28.92
CA TYR A 103 25.90 -2.58 29.23
C TYR A 103 26.52 -1.17 29.34
N PRO A 104 25.72 -0.11 29.17
CA PRO A 104 26.20 1.26 29.30
C PRO A 104 26.97 1.49 30.61
N SER A 105 28.00 2.33 30.53
CA SER A 105 28.88 2.61 31.67
C SER A 105 28.09 3.08 32.89
N LYS A 106 28.46 2.55 34.06
CA LYS A 106 27.82 2.83 35.36
C LYS A 106 26.33 2.47 35.42
N SER A 107 25.88 1.49 34.63
CA SER A 107 24.49 1.02 34.63
C SER A 107 23.98 0.46 35.96
N HIS A 108 24.88 0.07 36.88
CA HIS A 108 24.54 -0.35 38.23
C HIS A 108 24.43 0.82 39.24
N GLU A 109 24.90 2.02 38.87
CA GLU A 109 24.95 3.20 39.77
C GLU A 109 23.90 4.26 39.42
N ARG A 110 23.27 4.18 38.24
CA ARG A 110 22.27 5.16 37.79
C ARG A 110 21.13 4.52 37.01
N ASN A 111 20.08 5.31 36.77
CA ASN A 111 19.08 4.97 35.77
C ASN A 111 19.67 5.14 34.36
N ILE A 112 19.35 4.19 33.48
CA ILE A 112 19.83 4.13 32.09
C ILE A 112 18.61 4.11 31.19
N ARG A 113 18.57 4.97 30.17
CA ARG A 113 17.51 4.93 29.18
C ARG A 113 17.64 3.70 28.32
N PHE A 114 16.52 3.09 27.93
CA PHE A 114 16.52 1.93 27.06
C PHE A 114 17.32 2.16 25.76
N SER A 115 17.22 3.37 25.19
CA SER A 115 17.92 3.77 23.97
C SER A 115 19.45 3.81 24.09
N GLU A 116 20.01 3.77 25.31
CA GLU A 116 21.46 3.70 25.52
C GLU A 116 22.00 2.28 25.33
N PHE A 117 21.15 1.25 25.38
CA PHE A 117 21.55 -0.13 25.20
C PHE A 117 21.77 -0.47 23.74
N LYS A 118 22.79 -1.29 23.46
CA LYS A 118 22.95 -1.91 22.15
C LYS A 118 21.79 -2.87 21.90
N THR A 119 21.06 -2.70 20.81
CA THR A 119 19.96 -3.60 20.45
C THR A 119 20.42 -4.79 19.62
N ILE A 120 19.60 -5.84 19.57
CA ILE A 120 19.81 -7.00 18.71
C ILE A 120 20.00 -6.60 17.24
N ASP A 121 20.84 -7.35 16.54
CA ASP A 121 21.14 -7.11 15.12
C ASP A 121 19.92 -7.45 14.25
N ALA A 122 19.76 -6.71 13.15
CA ALA A 122 18.67 -6.91 12.20
C ALA A 122 18.60 -8.36 11.70
N GLN A 123 19.74 -9.01 11.45
CA GLN A 123 19.81 -10.40 10.96
C GLN A 123 19.24 -11.43 11.95
N ASP A 124 19.22 -11.08 13.24
CA ASP A 124 18.72 -11.96 14.30
C ASP A 124 17.23 -11.74 14.57
N LEU A 125 16.61 -10.67 14.06
CA LEU A 125 15.22 -10.29 14.38
C LEU A 125 14.22 -11.39 14.03
N VAL A 126 14.29 -11.97 12.83
CA VAL A 126 13.36 -13.04 12.41
C VAL A 126 13.52 -14.29 13.29
N LYS A 127 14.76 -14.60 13.69
CA LYS A 127 15.04 -15.73 14.58
C LYS A 127 14.45 -15.50 15.97
N VAL A 128 14.67 -14.31 16.55
CA VAL A 128 14.14 -13.96 17.87
C VAL A 128 12.62 -13.94 17.82
N TYR A 129 12.02 -13.29 16.82
CA TYR A 129 10.58 -13.30 16.58
C TYR A 129 10.02 -14.73 16.56
N ASN A 130 10.57 -15.62 15.72
CA ASN A 130 10.09 -17.00 15.60
C ASN A 130 10.27 -17.85 16.88
N THR A 131 11.12 -17.39 17.80
CA THR A 131 11.37 -18.05 19.08
C THR A 131 10.33 -17.66 20.14
N VAL A 132 9.86 -16.40 20.11
CA VAL A 132 9.02 -15.84 21.19
C VAL A 132 7.57 -15.59 20.78
N SER A 133 7.29 -15.47 19.48
CA SER A 133 5.95 -15.26 18.93
C SER A 133 5.19 -16.58 18.71
N THR A 134 3.87 -16.54 18.83
CA THR A 134 2.98 -17.71 18.65
C THR A 134 2.82 -18.12 17.18
N GLY A 135 2.94 -17.17 16.25
CA GLY A 135 3.02 -17.43 14.81
C GLY A 135 4.45 -17.35 14.31
N ARG A 136 4.92 -18.37 13.59
CA ARG A 136 6.24 -18.34 12.94
C ARG A 136 6.13 -17.75 11.54
N LEU A 137 7.05 -16.86 11.22
CA LEU A 137 7.26 -16.37 9.87
C LEU A 137 7.77 -17.51 8.99
N PRO A 138 7.19 -17.68 7.79
CA PRO A 138 7.62 -18.71 6.87
C PRO A 138 8.98 -18.40 6.23
N ASP A 139 9.64 -19.42 5.69
CA ASP A 139 11.00 -19.29 5.15
C ASP A 139 11.08 -18.29 3.97
N ASN A 140 10.04 -18.18 3.16
CA ASN A 140 9.97 -17.19 2.10
C ASN A 140 10.02 -15.76 2.65
N PHE A 141 9.35 -15.47 3.77
CA PHE A 141 9.42 -14.16 4.41
C PHE A 141 10.85 -13.87 4.90
N ARG A 142 11.49 -14.85 5.55
CA ARG A 142 12.89 -14.71 6.01
C ARG A 142 13.85 -14.42 4.86
N GLN A 143 13.71 -15.12 3.74
CA GLN A 143 14.54 -14.91 2.55
C GLN A 143 14.36 -13.49 1.98
N ARG A 144 13.12 -13.01 1.88
CA ARG A 144 12.82 -11.64 1.42
C ARG A 144 13.37 -10.58 2.35
N PHE A 145 13.27 -10.77 3.67
CA PHE A 145 13.86 -9.85 4.63
C PHE A 145 15.39 -9.77 4.53
N GLU A 146 16.09 -10.90 4.34
CA GLU A 146 17.54 -10.90 4.12
C GLU A 146 17.93 -10.26 2.79
N ASP A 147 17.16 -10.48 1.72
CA ASP A 147 17.37 -9.83 0.43
C ASP A 147 17.19 -8.30 0.53
N LEU A 148 16.12 -7.83 1.18
CA LEU A 148 15.92 -6.41 1.49
C LEU A 148 17.08 -5.81 2.28
N ARG A 149 17.56 -6.51 3.31
CA ARG A 149 18.70 -6.08 4.13
C ARG A 149 19.98 -6.00 3.31
N SER A 150 20.23 -7.00 2.47
CA SER A 150 21.39 -7.05 1.56
C SER A 150 21.37 -5.87 0.59
N LYS A 151 20.24 -5.65 -0.09
CA LYS A 151 20.05 -4.52 -1.02
C LYS A 151 20.24 -3.17 -0.32
N ARG A 152 19.66 -3.00 0.88
CA ARG A 152 19.85 -1.77 1.67
C ARG A 152 21.31 -1.53 2.03
N ASN A 153 22.04 -2.59 2.41
CA ASN A 153 23.46 -2.47 2.73
C ASN A 153 24.29 -2.08 1.50
N ILE A 154 23.99 -2.63 0.32
CA ILE A 154 24.62 -2.22 -0.93
C ILE A 154 24.39 -0.74 -1.17
N ILE A 155 23.14 -0.27 -1.12
CA ILE A 155 22.76 1.14 -1.33
C ILE A 155 23.47 2.08 -0.34
N MET A 156 23.55 1.69 0.93
CA MET A 156 24.11 2.55 1.99
C MET A 156 25.64 2.60 2.01
N HIS A 157 26.30 1.54 1.57
CA HIS A 157 27.75 1.39 1.73
C HIS A 157 28.52 1.45 0.41
N THR A 158 27.87 1.28 -0.74
CA THR A 158 28.53 1.30 -2.06
C THR A 158 27.56 1.77 -3.16
N VAL A 159 28.08 1.94 -4.37
CA VAL A 159 27.27 2.15 -5.58
C VAL A 159 27.45 0.91 -6.45
N ASP A 160 26.42 0.09 -6.56
CA ASP A 160 26.41 -1.08 -7.42
C ASP A 160 25.69 -0.74 -8.74
N PRO A 161 26.38 -0.73 -9.89
CA PRO A 161 25.76 -0.42 -11.18
C PRO A 161 24.78 -1.48 -11.67
N GLU A 162 24.79 -2.69 -11.10
CA GLU A 162 23.87 -3.78 -11.45
C GLU A 162 22.60 -3.77 -10.59
N LEU A 163 22.61 -3.05 -9.46
CA LEU A 163 21.44 -2.95 -8.61
C LEU A 163 20.38 -2.06 -9.26
N TYR A 164 19.35 -2.70 -9.79
CA TYR A 164 18.19 -2.03 -10.35
C TYR A 164 16.93 -2.38 -9.57
N ILE A 165 16.29 -1.37 -9.00
CA ILE A 165 15.09 -1.50 -8.18
C ILE A 165 13.86 -1.29 -9.07
N LYS A 166 12.94 -2.24 -9.02
CA LYS A 166 11.64 -2.14 -9.70
C LYS A 166 10.57 -1.69 -8.71
N THR A 167 9.78 -0.71 -9.12
CA THR A 167 8.69 -0.13 -8.31
C THR A 167 7.67 -1.19 -7.87
N LYS A 168 7.32 -2.12 -8.78
CA LYS A 168 6.42 -3.25 -8.47
C LYS A 168 6.93 -4.10 -7.31
N ASP A 169 8.23 -4.44 -7.31
CA ASP A 169 8.79 -5.33 -6.30
C ASP A 169 8.67 -4.67 -4.92
N LEU A 170 8.87 -3.36 -4.82
CA LEU A 170 8.70 -2.61 -3.57
C LEU A 170 7.25 -2.57 -3.07
N PHE A 171 6.27 -2.38 -3.95
CA PHE A 171 4.84 -2.52 -3.57
C PHE A 171 4.55 -3.91 -3.00
N VAL A 172 5.08 -4.96 -3.65
CA VAL A 172 4.89 -6.35 -3.21
C VAL A 172 5.63 -6.64 -1.91
N GLU A 173 6.75 -5.97 -1.61
CA GLU A 173 7.41 -6.03 -0.29
C GLU A 173 6.51 -5.42 0.80
N ILE A 174 5.99 -4.22 0.61
CA ILE A 174 5.10 -3.56 1.59
C ILE A 174 3.88 -4.44 1.90
N LEU A 175 3.23 -4.97 0.86
CA LEU A 175 2.05 -5.81 1.01
C LEU A 175 2.36 -7.14 1.70
N GLU A 176 3.52 -7.73 1.44
CA GLU A 176 3.97 -8.95 2.12
C GLU A 176 4.25 -8.71 3.61
N ILE A 177 4.93 -7.60 3.93
CA ILE A 177 5.21 -7.19 5.30
C ILE A 177 3.89 -6.96 6.05
N CYS A 178 2.95 -6.24 5.44
CA CYS A 178 1.63 -6.03 6.00
C CYS A 178 0.90 -7.36 6.27
N HIS A 179 0.92 -8.28 5.30
CA HIS A 179 0.27 -9.58 5.40
C HIS A 179 0.78 -10.43 6.58
N TYR A 180 2.09 -10.44 6.83
CA TYR A 180 2.69 -11.30 7.87
C TYR A 180 2.92 -10.62 9.22
N LEU A 181 3.20 -9.32 9.24
CA LEU A 181 3.57 -8.60 10.46
C LEU A 181 2.48 -7.65 10.97
N ILE A 182 1.39 -7.44 10.23
CA ILE A 182 0.29 -6.60 10.70
C ILE A 182 -1.00 -7.42 10.69
N GLU A 183 -1.62 -7.54 9.52
CA GLU A 183 -2.86 -8.28 9.32
C GLU A 183 -3.06 -8.54 7.81
N PRO A 184 -3.42 -9.76 7.37
CA PRO A 184 -3.76 -10.04 5.98
C PRO A 184 -4.85 -9.11 5.44
N ASN A 185 -4.68 -8.61 4.21
CA ASN A 185 -5.66 -7.76 3.51
C ASN A 185 -5.97 -6.41 4.20
N SER A 186 -5.15 -5.97 5.15
CA SER A 186 -5.40 -4.75 5.93
C SER A 186 -4.77 -3.47 5.36
N TRP A 187 -3.94 -3.57 4.31
CA TRP A 187 -3.15 -2.43 3.82
C TRP A 187 -4.00 -1.21 3.45
N ILE A 188 -5.15 -1.42 2.80
CA ILE A 188 -6.05 -0.32 2.39
C ILE A 188 -6.56 0.45 3.61
N LYS A 189 -6.95 -0.27 4.66
CA LYS A 189 -7.37 0.33 5.94
C LYS A 189 -6.22 1.11 6.59
N ILE A 190 -5.03 0.52 6.65
CA ILE A 190 -3.84 1.16 7.22
C ILE A 190 -3.49 2.43 6.45
N ARG A 191 -3.48 2.35 5.12
CA ARG A 191 -3.19 3.47 4.24
C ARG A 191 -4.22 4.59 4.36
N GLY A 192 -5.51 4.24 4.39
CA GLY A 192 -6.59 5.21 4.60
C GLY A 192 -6.47 5.94 5.96
N GLN A 193 -6.12 5.22 7.02
CA GLN A 193 -5.85 5.82 8.34
C GLN A 193 -4.63 6.74 8.32
N PHE A 194 -3.59 6.40 7.56
CA PHE A 194 -2.41 7.24 7.43
C PHE A 194 -2.76 8.56 6.73
N ILE A 195 -3.41 8.51 5.55
CA ILE A 195 -3.83 9.71 4.79
C ILE A 195 -4.76 10.59 5.64
N GLN A 196 -5.69 9.99 6.40
CA GLN A 196 -6.57 10.74 7.32
C GLN A 196 -5.82 11.53 8.41
N ASN A 197 -4.64 11.05 8.81
CA ASN A 197 -3.83 11.68 9.86
C ASN A 197 -2.73 12.60 9.30
N GLU A 198 -2.63 12.76 7.97
CA GLU A 198 -1.67 13.69 7.37
C GLU A 198 -2.04 15.15 7.66
N PRO A 199 -1.05 16.06 7.76
CA PRO A 199 -1.33 17.47 8.02
C PRO A 199 -2.29 18.12 6.99
N GLU A 200 -2.24 17.66 5.75
CA GLU A 200 -3.11 18.15 4.66
C GLU A 200 -4.58 17.82 4.90
N SER A 201 -4.91 16.74 5.64
CA SER A 201 -6.29 16.35 5.94
C SER A 201 -7.04 17.41 6.76
N VAL A 202 -6.32 18.29 7.47
CA VAL A 202 -6.89 19.43 8.22
C VAL A 202 -7.36 20.55 7.29
N LEU A 203 -6.85 20.62 6.06
CA LEU A 203 -7.17 21.67 5.09
C LEU A 203 -8.49 21.39 4.36
N TYR A 204 -8.91 20.13 4.28
CA TYR A 204 -10.16 19.71 3.66
C TYR A 204 -11.23 19.60 4.74
N SER A 205 -12.44 20.09 4.47
CA SER A 205 -13.58 19.83 5.38
C SER A 205 -13.76 18.32 5.52
N SER A 206 -14.29 17.87 6.66
CA SER A 206 -14.47 16.48 7.09
C SER A 206 -15.22 15.52 6.14
N GLU A 207 -15.40 15.87 4.87
CA GLU A 207 -15.93 14.99 3.86
C GLU A 207 -14.90 13.90 3.55
N THR A 208 -15.17 12.72 4.09
CA THR A 208 -14.42 11.48 3.86
C THR A 208 -14.29 11.09 2.38
N ARG A 209 -14.98 11.78 1.48
CA ARG A 209 -15.10 11.48 0.05
C ARG A 209 -13.78 11.69 -0.72
N GLU A 210 -13.13 12.84 -0.55
CA GLU A 210 -11.86 13.14 -1.24
C GLU A 210 -10.75 12.15 -0.84
N LEU A 211 -10.73 11.75 0.44
CA LEU A 211 -9.82 10.73 0.95
C LEU A 211 -10.03 9.37 0.27
N TYR A 212 -11.29 8.95 0.09
CA TYR A 212 -11.60 7.71 -0.63
C TYR A 212 -11.24 7.82 -2.12
N ASN A 213 -11.32 9.01 -2.72
CA ASN A 213 -10.93 9.20 -4.11
C ASN A 213 -9.43 8.97 -4.30
N TRP A 214 -8.59 9.62 -3.50
CA TRP A 214 -7.14 9.43 -3.57
C TRP A 214 -6.75 7.99 -3.31
N LEU A 215 -7.30 7.40 -2.25
CA LEU A 215 -7.04 5.99 -1.91
C LEU A 215 -7.48 5.06 -3.06
N ALA A 216 -8.63 5.29 -3.68
CA ALA A 216 -9.09 4.49 -4.82
C ALA A 216 -8.17 4.62 -6.04
N LEU A 217 -7.66 5.82 -6.34
CA LEU A 217 -6.70 6.02 -7.43
C LEU A 217 -5.39 5.27 -7.17
N GLU A 218 -4.85 5.38 -5.96
CA GLU A 218 -3.65 4.65 -5.52
C GLU A 218 -3.82 3.14 -5.65
N ILE A 219 -4.90 2.63 -5.07
CA ILE A 219 -5.17 1.19 -5.05
C ILE A 219 -5.41 0.69 -6.47
N ASN A 220 -6.14 1.41 -7.31
CA ASN A 220 -6.36 1.01 -8.71
C ASN A 220 -5.05 0.88 -9.49
N LEU A 221 -4.14 1.84 -9.32
CA LEU A 221 -2.80 1.79 -9.91
C LEU A 221 -2.07 0.51 -9.49
N VAL A 222 -2.09 0.17 -8.20
CA VAL A 222 -1.41 -1.02 -7.68
C VAL A 222 -2.10 -2.30 -8.14
N ILE A 223 -3.44 -2.37 -8.13
CA ILE A 223 -4.21 -3.51 -8.64
C ILE A 223 -3.78 -3.84 -10.07
N ASP A 224 -3.62 -2.83 -10.93
CA ASP A 224 -3.25 -3.01 -12.32
C ASP A 224 -1.80 -3.47 -12.49
N LEU A 225 -0.89 -3.04 -11.62
CA LEU A 225 0.52 -3.47 -11.58
C LEU A 225 0.72 -4.92 -11.10
N LEU A 226 -0.11 -5.37 -10.16
CA LEU A 226 -0.01 -6.70 -9.56
C LEU A 226 -0.53 -7.82 -10.48
N THR A 227 0.03 -9.02 -10.33
CA THR A 227 -0.50 -10.23 -10.96
C THR A 227 -1.86 -10.61 -10.38
N PRO A 228 -2.66 -11.46 -11.06
CA PRO A 228 -3.92 -11.95 -10.49
C PRO A 228 -3.76 -12.68 -9.15
N SER A 229 -2.68 -13.44 -8.95
CA SER A 229 -2.42 -14.15 -7.70
C SER A 229 -2.02 -13.21 -6.56
N GLU A 230 -1.22 -12.17 -6.85
CA GLU A 230 -0.85 -11.15 -5.86
C GLU A 230 -2.08 -10.35 -5.42
N ASN A 231 -2.94 -9.94 -6.35
CA ASN A 231 -4.19 -9.24 -6.02
C ASN A 231 -5.14 -10.10 -5.16
N ASN A 232 -5.26 -11.39 -5.49
CA ASN A 232 -6.07 -12.29 -4.69
C ASN A 232 -5.48 -12.44 -3.28
N LYS A 233 -4.15 -12.58 -3.16
CA LYS A 233 -3.47 -12.75 -1.86
C LYS A 233 -3.53 -11.53 -0.95
N TYR A 234 -3.32 -10.33 -1.50
CA TYR A 234 -3.14 -9.11 -0.69
C TYR A 234 -4.38 -8.23 -0.58
N PHE A 235 -5.34 -8.39 -1.50
CA PHE A 235 -6.56 -7.57 -1.54
C PHE A 235 -7.85 -8.38 -1.64
N ASN A 236 -7.78 -9.72 -1.70
CA ASN A 236 -8.92 -10.58 -2.04
C ASN A 236 -9.65 -10.14 -3.33
N PHE A 237 -8.92 -9.53 -4.27
CA PHE A 237 -9.48 -8.93 -5.48
C PHE A 237 -9.19 -9.80 -6.70
N ASN A 238 -10.23 -10.15 -7.47
CA ASN A 238 -10.06 -11.01 -8.64
C ASN A 238 -10.03 -10.20 -9.94
N LYS A 239 -8.85 -9.97 -10.52
CA LYS A 239 -8.71 -9.22 -11.79
C LYS A 239 -9.51 -9.80 -12.97
N LYS A 240 -9.89 -11.08 -12.92
CA LYS A 240 -10.58 -11.77 -14.02
C LYS A 240 -12.10 -11.59 -13.98
N THR A 241 -12.64 -11.03 -12.90
CA THR A 241 -14.07 -10.77 -12.78
C THR A 241 -14.37 -9.33 -13.16
N ARG A 242 -15.63 -9.08 -13.55
CA ARG A 242 -16.07 -7.74 -13.92
C ARG A 242 -15.94 -6.81 -12.72
N ARG A 243 -15.43 -5.60 -12.97
CA ARG A 243 -15.28 -4.54 -11.98
C ARG A 243 -16.43 -3.53 -12.16
N TYR A 244 -16.92 -2.99 -11.06
CA TYR A 244 -18.01 -2.02 -11.02
C TYR A 244 -17.59 -0.76 -10.27
N PHE A 245 -18.30 0.33 -10.52
CA PHE A 245 -18.31 1.49 -9.65
C PHE A 245 -18.91 1.13 -8.29
N CYS A 246 -18.40 1.77 -7.24
CA CYS A 246 -18.95 1.64 -5.89
C CYS A 246 -20.05 2.70 -5.71
N PRO A 247 -21.29 2.34 -5.31
CA PRO A 247 -22.37 3.26 -5.00
C PRO A 247 -21.94 4.47 -4.19
N SER A 248 -21.22 4.23 -3.08
CA SER A 248 -20.78 5.31 -2.21
C SER A 248 -19.60 6.11 -2.76
N CYS A 249 -18.56 5.45 -3.29
CA CYS A 249 -17.35 6.16 -3.71
C CYS A 249 -17.55 6.92 -5.03
N TYR A 250 -18.38 6.40 -5.92
CA TYR A 250 -18.55 6.92 -7.28
C TYR A 250 -19.10 8.35 -7.30
N SER A 251 -20.06 8.67 -6.43
CA SER A 251 -20.60 10.03 -6.31
C SER A 251 -19.53 11.08 -6.02
N GLY A 252 -18.53 10.75 -5.18
CA GLY A 252 -17.42 11.65 -4.86
C GLY A 252 -16.46 11.88 -6.02
N PHE A 253 -16.42 10.98 -7.00
CA PHE A 253 -15.56 11.11 -8.17
C PHE A 253 -16.21 11.88 -9.33
N ARG A 254 -17.54 11.75 -9.49
CA ARG A 254 -18.29 12.29 -10.63
C ARG A 254 -18.15 13.80 -10.83
N GLU A 255 -17.82 14.54 -9.77
CA GLU A 255 -17.68 16.01 -9.84
C GLU A 255 -16.36 16.43 -10.51
N ASP A 256 -15.30 15.64 -10.34
CA ASP A 256 -13.93 16.03 -10.73
C ASP A 256 -13.33 15.16 -11.84
N TYR A 257 -13.94 14.01 -12.15
CA TYR A 257 -13.38 13.01 -13.06
C TYR A 257 -14.40 12.50 -14.07
N GLU A 258 -13.91 12.20 -15.28
CA GLU A 258 -14.69 11.48 -16.30
C GLU A 258 -14.82 9.99 -15.93
N ASP A 259 -15.90 9.33 -16.33
CA ASP A 259 -16.21 7.94 -15.96
C ASP A 259 -15.11 6.94 -16.35
N GLU A 260 -14.35 7.20 -17.41
CA GLU A 260 -13.21 6.41 -17.84
C GLU A 260 -12.04 6.48 -16.85
N GLN A 261 -11.89 7.59 -16.14
CA GLN A 261 -10.83 7.85 -15.18
C GLN A 261 -11.16 7.28 -13.80
N ILE A 262 -12.44 7.05 -13.51
CA ILE A 262 -12.89 6.61 -12.19
C ILE A 262 -12.57 5.13 -11.96
N PRO A 263 -11.87 4.78 -10.86
CA PRO A 263 -11.58 3.40 -10.50
C PRO A 263 -12.83 2.52 -10.31
N ARG A 264 -12.88 1.42 -11.05
CA ARG A 264 -13.85 0.34 -10.81
C ARG A 264 -13.22 -0.68 -9.85
N LEU A 265 -13.50 -0.53 -8.56
CA LEU A 265 -12.91 -1.35 -7.49
C LEU A 265 -13.96 -2.15 -6.68
N ALA A 266 -15.21 -2.19 -7.16
CA ALA A 266 -16.25 -3.06 -6.62
C ALA A 266 -16.41 -4.35 -7.43
N GLN A 267 -16.75 -5.46 -6.76
CA GLN A 267 -17.00 -6.77 -7.38
C GLN A 267 -18.22 -7.45 -6.76
N LEU A 268 -18.95 -8.25 -7.55
CA LEU A 268 -20.06 -9.05 -7.04
C LEU A 268 -19.57 -10.10 -6.04
N ILE A 269 -20.30 -10.26 -4.95
CA ILE A 269 -20.06 -11.28 -3.93
C ILE A 269 -21.36 -12.04 -3.59
N PRO A 270 -21.47 -13.36 -3.87
CA PRO A 270 -20.52 -14.16 -4.65
C PRO A 270 -20.40 -13.63 -6.10
N ASN A 271 -19.37 -14.05 -6.83
CA ASN A 271 -19.22 -13.66 -8.24
C ASN A 271 -20.11 -14.54 -9.14
N GLU A 272 -21.43 -14.35 -9.03
CA GLU A 272 -22.43 -15.09 -9.80
C GLU A 272 -23.38 -14.13 -10.54
N PRO A 273 -23.91 -14.51 -11.72
CA PRO A 273 -24.81 -13.64 -12.50
C PRO A 273 -26.10 -13.22 -11.78
N THR A 274 -26.49 -13.96 -10.75
CA THR A 274 -27.68 -13.73 -9.92
C THR A 274 -27.38 -12.99 -8.62
N SER A 275 -26.12 -12.64 -8.36
CA SER A 275 -25.74 -11.97 -7.12
C SER A 275 -26.28 -10.54 -7.10
N ASN A 276 -26.92 -10.19 -6.00
CA ASN A 276 -27.52 -8.88 -5.74
C ASN A 276 -26.69 -8.08 -4.72
N THR A 277 -25.42 -8.43 -4.54
CA THR A 277 -24.52 -7.75 -3.61
C THR A 277 -23.18 -7.52 -4.30
N ILE A 278 -22.70 -6.28 -4.19
CA ILE A 278 -21.31 -5.94 -4.54
C ILE A 278 -20.55 -5.57 -3.28
N TYR A 279 -19.25 -5.77 -3.31
CA TYR A 279 -18.31 -5.34 -2.27
C TYR A 279 -17.29 -4.41 -2.89
N CYS A 280 -17.08 -3.26 -2.25
CA CYS A 280 -16.05 -2.31 -2.64
C CYS A 280 -14.78 -2.50 -1.81
N LEU A 281 -13.66 -2.68 -2.52
CA LEU A 281 -12.35 -2.87 -1.91
C LEU A 281 -11.86 -1.65 -1.10
N VAL A 282 -12.25 -0.43 -1.48
CA VAL A 282 -11.71 0.82 -0.92
C VAL A 282 -12.45 1.25 0.35
N CYS A 283 -13.77 1.38 0.28
CA CYS A 283 -14.57 1.72 1.45
C CYS A 283 -14.81 0.52 2.36
N ASN A 284 -14.51 -0.71 1.90
CA ASN A 284 -14.67 -1.96 2.65
C ASN A 284 -16.15 -2.20 3.07
N GLU A 285 -17.09 -1.81 2.20
CA GLU A 285 -18.53 -1.96 2.41
C GLU A 285 -19.18 -2.81 1.32
N SER A 286 -20.33 -3.38 1.66
CA SER A 286 -21.18 -4.14 0.74
C SER A 286 -22.48 -3.39 0.47
N TYR A 287 -22.94 -3.43 -0.78
CA TYR A 287 -24.13 -2.73 -1.24
C TYR A 287 -25.04 -3.69 -1.97
N GLU A 288 -26.35 -3.57 -1.73
CA GLU A 288 -27.35 -4.25 -2.54
C GLU A 288 -27.43 -3.61 -3.93
N VAL A 289 -27.70 -4.44 -4.95
CA VAL A 289 -27.79 -4.00 -6.34
C VAL A 289 -28.97 -4.67 -7.04
N LEU A 290 -29.59 -3.94 -7.96
CA LEU A 290 -30.62 -4.48 -8.86
C LEU A 290 -29.96 -5.15 -10.07
N ARG A 291 -30.61 -6.22 -10.54
CA ARG A 291 -30.18 -7.02 -11.69
C ARG A 291 -31.06 -6.71 -12.90
N GLU A 292 -30.93 -5.48 -13.40
CA GLU A 292 -31.71 -4.93 -14.50
C GLU A 292 -30.77 -4.43 -15.59
N ASP A 293 -31.11 -4.66 -16.86
CA ASP A 293 -30.30 -4.22 -17.99
C ASP A 293 -30.25 -2.70 -18.09
N CYS A 294 -29.05 -2.17 -18.37
CA CYS A 294 -28.85 -0.75 -18.56
C CYS A 294 -29.62 -0.23 -19.78
N THR A 295 -30.26 0.94 -19.66
CA THR A 295 -31.00 1.63 -20.71
C THR A 295 -30.11 2.49 -21.61
N ALA A 296 -28.87 2.73 -21.21
CA ALA A 296 -27.92 3.53 -21.99
C ALA A 296 -27.54 2.80 -23.28
N GLU A 297 -27.43 3.56 -24.37
CA GLU A 297 -26.96 3.04 -25.65
C GLU A 297 -25.55 2.45 -25.47
N ASP A 298 -25.29 1.30 -26.10
CA ASP A 298 -24.02 0.56 -26.04
C ASP A 298 -23.56 0.03 -24.66
N CYS A 299 -24.37 0.14 -23.60
CA CYS A 299 -24.05 -0.44 -22.30
C CYS A 299 -24.64 -1.85 -22.09
N LEU A 300 -23.79 -2.87 -22.05
CA LEU A 300 -24.16 -4.25 -21.65
C LEU A 300 -24.10 -4.47 -20.12
N GLY A 301 -24.30 -3.41 -19.34
CA GLY A 301 -24.31 -3.45 -17.88
C GLY A 301 -25.65 -3.97 -17.36
N ASN A 302 -25.63 -4.69 -16.23
CA ASN A 302 -26.87 -5.14 -15.58
C ASN A 302 -26.80 -5.09 -14.05
N VAL A 303 -26.06 -4.11 -13.54
CA VAL A 303 -25.85 -3.88 -12.11
C VAL A 303 -26.20 -2.43 -11.85
N ILE A 304 -27.35 -2.22 -11.22
CA ILE A 304 -27.93 -0.89 -11.01
C ILE A 304 -27.98 -0.62 -9.51
N ASP A 305 -27.59 0.60 -9.13
CA ASP A 305 -27.77 1.11 -7.77
C ASP A 305 -29.27 1.29 -7.49
N PRO A 306 -29.85 0.65 -6.47
CA PRO A 306 -31.25 0.83 -6.12
C PRO A 306 -31.58 2.24 -5.61
N ASP A 307 -30.61 2.98 -5.07
CA ASP A 307 -30.87 4.25 -4.40
C ASP A 307 -31.05 5.40 -5.41
N ASP A 308 -30.22 5.45 -6.44
CA ASP A 308 -30.21 6.52 -7.43
C ASP A 308 -30.32 6.05 -8.90
N GLY A 309 -30.52 4.75 -9.11
CA GLY A 309 -30.68 4.19 -10.45
C GLY A 309 -29.40 4.21 -11.29
N THR A 310 -28.23 4.51 -10.72
CA THR A 310 -26.98 4.56 -11.48
C THR A 310 -26.57 3.18 -11.99
N CYS A 311 -26.21 3.06 -13.27
CA CYS A 311 -25.55 1.87 -13.78
C CYS A 311 -24.12 1.79 -13.24
N LEU A 312 -23.83 0.80 -12.40
CA LEU A 312 -22.50 0.62 -11.81
C LEU A 312 -21.45 0.11 -12.82
N THR A 313 -21.81 -0.08 -14.09
CA THR A 313 -20.88 -0.39 -15.17
C THR A 313 -20.39 0.86 -15.89
N CYS A 314 -21.33 1.68 -16.36
CA CYS A 314 -21.06 2.81 -17.25
C CYS A 314 -21.29 4.17 -16.62
N GLY A 315 -21.95 4.24 -15.46
CA GLY A 315 -22.24 5.52 -14.84
C GLY A 315 -23.45 6.26 -15.44
N SER A 316 -24.29 5.64 -16.26
CA SER A 316 -25.52 6.30 -16.73
C SER A 316 -26.70 6.06 -15.79
N ASP A 317 -27.59 7.04 -15.66
CA ASP A 317 -28.80 6.95 -14.86
C ASP A 317 -29.85 6.05 -15.56
N ASN A 318 -30.42 5.08 -14.84
CA ASN A 318 -31.39 4.10 -15.34
C ASN A 318 -32.83 4.34 -14.87
N PHE A 319 -33.10 5.43 -14.14
CA PHE A 319 -34.49 5.78 -13.90
C PHE A 319 -35.15 6.08 -15.25
N ARG A 320 -36.11 5.23 -15.59
CA ARG A 320 -37.03 5.49 -16.69
C ARG A 320 -37.90 6.68 -16.27
N ASP A 321 -37.85 7.76 -17.04
CA ASP A 321 -38.97 8.71 -17.10
C ASP A 321 -40.28 7.98 -17.48
#